data_AF-A0A2V2DIU4-F1
#
_entry.id   AF-A0A2V2DIU4-F1
#
_cell.length_a   1.000
_cell.length_b   1.000
_cell.length_c   1.000
_cell.angle_alpha   90.00
_cell.angle_beta   90.00
_cell.angle_gamma   90.00
#
_symmetry.space_group_name_H-M   'P 1'
#
loop_
_entity.id
_entity.type
_entity.pdbx_description
1 polymer ?
#
loop_
_entity_poly.entity_id
_entity_poly.type
_entity_poly.pdbx_seq_one_letter_code
_entity_poly.pdbx_strand_id
1 'polypeptide(L)' 'MSRSKKWRLEWSFFIGENGRRQYNAVCRRCVHGCKQSFRAILITCPRYLSVRSKKRENKGSEMSE' A
#
# COMPACT_ATOMS: atom_id res chain seq x y z
N MET A 1 28.10 15.99 7.10
CA MET A 1 27.24 16.09 5.91
C MET A 1 25.77 16.05 6.34
N SER A 2 25.02 17.15 6.20
CA SER A 2 23.59 17.13 6.49
C SER A 2 22.85 16.39 5.38
N ARG A 3 21.89 15.54 5.74
CA ARG A 3 21.03 14.86 4.76
C ARG A 3 20.11 15.89 4.10
N SER A 4 20.12 15.92 2.76
CA SER A 4 19.28 16.81 1.97
C SER A 4 17.78 16.54 2.20
N LYS A 5 16.92 17.54 1.94
CA LYS A 5 15.46 17.36 2.00
C LYS A 5 14.99 16.24 1.07
N LYS A 6 15.54 16.18 -0.16
CA LYS A 6 15.26 15.12 -1.13
C LYS A 6 15.60 13.74 -0.57
N TRP A 7 16.77 13.59 0.05
CA TRP A 7 17.17 12.34 0.69
C TRP A 7 16.20 11.92 1.81
N ARG A 8 15.74 12.85 2.65
CA ARG A 8 14.78 12.52 3.72
C ARG A 8 13.42 12.10 3.16
N LEU A 9 12.98 12.70 2.06
CA LEU A 9 11.74 12.33 1.37
C LEU A 9 11.83 10.91 0.79
N GLU A 10 12.89 10.62 0.04
CA GLU A 10 13.14 9.29 -0.53
C GLU A 10 13.26 8.19 0.54
N TRP A 11 13.82 8.54 1.70
CA TRP A 11 14.03 7.59 2.79
C TRP A 11 13.00 7.69 3.92
N SER A 12 11.94 8.48 3.77
CA SER A 12 10.97 8.79 4.82
C SER A 12 10.37 7.53 5.46
N PHE A 13 9.99 6.55 4.65
CA PHE A 13 9.45 5.27 5.11
C PHE A 13 10.46 4.43 5.92
N PHE A 14 11.75 4.64 5.70
CA PHE A 14 12.81 3.92 6.41
C PHE A 14 13.30 4.68 7.64
N ILE A 15 12.85 5.91 7.90
CA ILE A 15 13.28 6.70 9.06
C ILE A 15 12.29 6.46 10.20
N GLY A 16 12.76 5.86 11.29
CA GLY A 16 11.97 5.71 12.52
C GLY A 16 11.90 7.01 13.32
N GLU A 17 11.15 6.98 14.42
CA GLU A 17 10.92 8.15 15.31
C GLU A 17 12.22 8.77 15.85
N ASN A 18 13.28 7.97 15.99
CA ASN A 18 14.60 8.43 16.42
C ASN A 18 15.45 9.07 15.30
N GLY A 19 14.88 9.29 14.11
CA GLY A 19 15.56 9.92 12.97
C GLY A 19 16.63 9.04 12.31
N ARG A 20 16.74 7.76 12.71
CA ARG A 20 17.67 6.79 12.12
C ARG A 20 16.95 5.85 11.17
N ARG A 21 17.71 5.27 10.24
CA ARG A 21 17.19 4.27 9.32
C ARG A 21 16.87 2.98 10.08
N GLN A 22 15.63 2.51 9.98
CA GLN A 22 15.17 1.27 10.57
C GLN A 22 14.54 0.41 9.49
N TYR A 23 14.81 -0.89 9.56
CA TYR A 23 14.21 -1.90 8.68
C TYR A 23 13.17 -2.69 9.46
N ASN A 24 12.09 -3.10 8.79
CA ASN A 24 11.05 -3.89 9.43
C ASN A 24 11.66 -5.21 9.97
N ALA A 25 11.26 -5.62 11.18
CA ALA A 25 11.74 -6.85 11.81
C ALA A 25 11.53 -8.10 10.93
N VAL A 26 10.42 -8.15 10.20
CA VAL A 26 10.09 -9.23 9.26
C VAL A 26 11.00 -9.19 8.02
N CYS A 27 11.40 -7.99 7.59
CA CYS A 27 12.26 -7.82 6.41
C CYS A 27 13.75 -8.05 6.69
N ARG A 28 14.19 -7.89 7.94
CA ARG A 28 15.58 -8.16 8.33
C ARG A 28 16.02 -9.60 8.07
N ARG A 29 15.09 -10.54 7.93
CA ARG A 29 15.32 -11.96 7.61
C ARG A 29 14.77 -12.37 6.24
N CYS A 30 14.36 -11.41 5.41
CA CYS A 30 13.79 -11.75 4.11
C CYS A 30 14.89 -12.28 3.18
N VAL A 31 14.62 -13.42 2.52
CA VAL A 31 15.52 -14.00 1.50
C VAL A 31 15.65 -13.12 0.26
N HIS A 32 14.69 -12.21 0.06
CA HIS A 32 14.72 -11.21 -1.00
C HIS A 32 15.31 -9.91 -0.47
N GLY A 33 15.92 -9.11 -1.35
CA GLY A 33 16.48 -7.79 -1.02
C GLY A 33 15.45 -6.73 -0.60
N CYS A 34 14.24 -7.11 -0.16
CA CYS A 34 13.24 -6.18 0.31
C CYS A 34 13.70 -5.55 1.62
N LYS A 35 13.90 -4.24 1.60
CA LYS A 35 14.36 -3.47 2.77
C LYS A 35 13.18 -3.08 3.68
N GLN A 36 11.96 -3.04 3.13
CA GLN A 36 10.74 -2.81 3.87
C GLN A 36 9.56 -3.36 3.04
N SER A 37 8.92 -4.41 3.51
CA SER A 37 7.68 -4.92 2.93
C SER A 37 6.57 -3.99 3.39
N PHE A 38 6.06 -3.17 2.47
CA PHE A 38 4.82 -2.46 2.71
C PHE A 38 3.67 -3.47 2.55
N ARG A 39 2.91 -3.70 3.63
CA ARG A 39 1.64 -4.42 3.53
C ARG A 39 0.55 -3.37 3.37
N ALA A 40 -0.04 -3.31 2.19
CA ALA A 40 -1.27 -2.58 1.99
C ALA A 40 -2.45 -3.49 2.36
N ILE A 41 -3.41 -2.96 3.12
CA ILE A 41 -4.71 -3.60 3.24
C ILE A 41 -5.57 -3.01 2.14
N LEU A 42 -6.11 -3.88 1.28
CA LEU A 42 -7.00 -3.47 0.21
C LEU A 42 -8.39 -3.26 0.81
N ILE A 43 -8.81 -2.01 0.95
CA ILE A 43 -10.14 -1.68 1.44
C ILE A 43 -11.07 -1.61 0.24
N THR A 44 -11.99 -2.57 0.13
CA THR A 44 -13.05 -2.54 -0.88
C THR A 44 -14.22 -1.73 -0.33
N CYS A 45 -14.51 -0.58 -0.94
CA CYS A 45 -15.74 0.15 -0.68
C CYS A 45 -16.85 -0.38 -1.61
N PRO A 46 -17.95 -0.94 -1.09
CA PRO A 46 -19.01 -1.52 -1.94
C PRO A 46 -19.73 -0.47 -2.80
N ARG A 47 -19.66 0.81 -2.43
CA ARG A 47 -20.21 1.93 -3.20
C ARG A 47 -19.22 2.52 -4.20
N TYR A 48 -17.94 2.16 -4.10
CA TYR A 48 -16.92 2.70 -4.99
C TYR A 48 -16.89 1.91 -6.30
N LEU A 49 -17.32 2.55 -7.38
CA LEU A 49 -17.19 2.04 -8.73
C LEU A 49 -16.11 2.84 -9.45
N SER A 50 -14.97 2.20 -9.74
CA SER A 50 -13.95 2.84 -10.56
C SER A 50 -14.50 3.10 -11.97
N VAL A 51 -14.02 4.15 -12.66
CA VAL A 51 -14.42 4.44 -14.05
C VAL A 51 -14.20 3.24 -14.97
N ARG A 52 -13.19 2.42 -14.67
CA ARG A 52 -12.86 1.16 -15.37
C ARG A 52 -13.81 0.01 -15.04
N SER A 53 -14.55 0.09 -13.94
CA SER A 53 -15.51 -0.93 -13.49
C SER A 53 -16.87 -0.86 -14.19
N LYS A 54 -17.08 0.10 -15.11
CA LYS A 54 -18.28 0.19 -15.94
C LYS A 54 -18.31 -0.94 -16.97
N LYS A 55 -18.66 -2.16 -16.55
CA LYS A 55 -19.16 -3.26 -17.40
C LYS A 55 -19.55 -4.46 -16.55
N ARG A 56 -20.75 -4.44 -15.99
CA ARG A 56 -21.69 -5.58 -15.96
C ARG A 56 -23.09 -4.96 -15.93
N GLU A 57 -23.69 -4.84 -17.11
CA GLU A 57 -25.13 -4.61 -17.22
C GLU A 57 -25.82 -5.73 -16.44
N ASN A 58 -26.73 -5.36 -15.53
CA ASN A 58 -27.58 -6.31 -14.82
C ASN A 58 -28.40 -7.09 -15.87
N LYS A 59 -28.01 -8.33 -16.13
CA LYS A 59 -28.93 -9.35 -16.65
C LYS A 59 -29.25 -10.31 -15.51
N GLY A 60 -30.50 -10.25 -15.06
CA GLY A 60 -31.16 -11.34 -14.36
C GLY A 60 -31.08 -11.33 -12.84
N SER A 61 -32.06 -10.68 -12.21
CA SER A 61 -32.72 -11.25 -11.03
C SER A 61 -34.19 -10.92 -11.10
N GLU A 62 -34.90 -11.69 -11.92
CA GLU A 62 -36.32 -11.95 -11.74
C GLU A 62 -36.43 -12.74 -10.43
N MET A 63 -36.96 -12.11 -9.40
CA MET A 63 -37.45 -12.78 -8.21
C MET A 63 -38.82 -12.16 -7.90
N SER A 64 -39.81 -13.02 -8.03
CA SER A 64 -41.24 -12.90 -7.79
C SER A 64 -41.60 -12.36 -6.40
N GLU A 65 -42.58 -11.46 -6.37
CA GLU A 65 -43.92 -11.66 -5.76
C GLU A 65 -44.95 -10.83 -6.54
#